data_AF-A0A1F8ZJJ0-F1
#
_entry.id   AF-A0A1F8ZJJ0-F1
#
_cell.length_a   1.000
_cell.length_b   1.000
_cell.length_c   1.000
_cell.angle_alpha   90.00
_cell.angle_beta   90.00
_cell.angle_gamma   90.00
#
_symmetry.space_group_name_H-M   'P 1'
#
loop_
_entity.id
_entity.type
_entity.pdbx_description
1 polymer ?
#
loop_
_entity_poly.entity_id
_entity_poly.type
_entity_poly.pdbx_seq_one_letter_code
_entity_poly.pdbx_strand_id
1 'polypeptide(L)'
;MKQLRKEPVVLIVTLLTFGILFYFVAYPLYAVFRESLMSETGKFVGLANYANFIKSEYFRLVFYNTLFISVIATVGAVFVGMVFAFGMTRTDLPWKSLFLVTAILPMITPPFINAFALILLMGRNGVINVFLDRWLGFKLVIYGYHGVIISEILTTFPLAYLIISAALSNLDSTLEDSAQDLGANYLTVLRTVTLPLITPAIMAATLMVFMTNLSAFGAPALLGGGISVLAVESVIQTLGVLDWGMGTTLSVILLIPSFLLFYFQNWYRSKRSYVTVTGAPAHTEVRKTPWRIKGPIFGFCLLLSGIVLVTYLVIFLGGFSKVWGVDSSFTLKHYRLVFTNTMRSITNSLLLSSIGALFATLLGVLIAYLIVRQSFLGKKVMDFLGTLPYAVPGTMMGLGFVVAFNKAPLILTGTAFIIVLDYCIRRMPFGLRSGVSTLRQIDVAMEEASADLGAPWVTTFRKIVLPLMKPAFIAGITFAFIRAITELTSTIFLVTPKWRVMAVDIYNMVE
;
A
#
# COMPACT_ATOMS: atom_id res chain seq x y z
N MET A 1 -15.50 30.74 10.70
CA MET A 1 -14.79 31.39 11.85
C MET A 1 -15.72 31.81 12.99
N LYS A 2 -16.90 32.42 12.75
CA LYS A 2 -17.84 32.78 13.84
C LYS A 2 -18.40 31.58 14.63
N GLN A 3 -18.53 30.40 14.02
CA GLN A 3 -18.98 29.16 14.67
C GLN A 3 -17.86 28.49 15.51
N LEU A 4 -16.63 28.42 14.98
CA LEU A 4 -15.45 27.89 15.70
C LEU A 4 -15.06 28.71 16.94
N ARG A 5 -15.31 30.03 16.94
CA ARG A 5 -15.07 30.87 18.12
C ARG A 5 -16.03 30.58 19.28
N LYS A 6 -17.16 29.90 19.02
CA LYS A 6 -18.10 29.46 20.06
C LYS A 6 -17.68 28.14 20.71
N GLU A 7 -16.77 27.37 20.10
CA GLU A 7 -16.28 26.09 20.62
C GLU A 7 -14.74 26.07 20.68
N PRO A 8 -14.11 26.57 21.77
CA PRO A 8 -12.66 26.69 21.88
C PRO A 8 -11.93 25.34 21.75
N VAL A 9 -12.58 24.24 22.14
CA VAL A 9 -12.03 22.88 22.03
C VAL A 9 -11.78 22.49 20.57
N VAL A 10 -12.75 22.75 19.68
CA VAL A 10 -12.62 22.40 18.25
C VAL A 10 -11.49 23.20 17.60
N LEU A 11 -11.34 24.48 17.97
CA LEU A 11 -10.23 25.31 17.50
C LEU A 11 -8.87 24.75 17.93
N ILE A 12 -8.71 24.40 19.22
CA ILE A 12 -7.46 23.83 19.74
C ILE A 12 -7.14 22.52 19.04
N VAL A 13 -8.11 21.61 18.91
CA VAL A 13 -7.93 20.32 18.23
C VAL A 13 -7.54 20.52 16.76
N THR A 14 -8.17 21.48 16.07
CA THR A 14 -7.83 21.81 14.68
C THR A 14 -6.40 22.33 14.57
N LEU A 15 -5.97 23.24 15.45
CA LEU A 15 -4.61 23.80 15.46
C LEU A 15 -3.56 22.73 15.80
N LEU A 16 -3.82 21.87 16.78
CA LEU A 16 -2.94 20.75 17.13
C LEU A 16 -2.81 19.78 15.96
N THR A 17 -3.92 19.46 15.29
CA THR A 17 -3.91 18.58 14.11
C THR A 17 -3.09 19.18 12.98
N PHE A 18 -3.23 20.49 12.71
CA PHE A 18 -2.34 21.18 11.77
C PHE A 18 -0.88 21.13 12.20
N GLY A 19 -0.58 21.36 13.48
CA GLY A 19 0.77 21.26 14.02
C GLY A 19 1.41 19.89 13.76
N ILE A 20 0.66 18.81 14.03
CA ILE A 20 1.09 17.43 13.74
C ILE A 20 1.34 17.25 12.24
N LEU A 21 0.41 17.68 11.38
CA LEU A 21 0.54 17.52 9.93
C LEU A 21 1.72 18.33 9.36
N PHE A 22 1.91 19.57 9.78
CA PHE A 22 3.05 20.36 9.31
C PHE A 22 4.38 19.79 9.81
N TYR A 23 4.45 19.39 11.08
CA TYR A 23 5.70 18.96 11.70
C TYR A 23 6.11 17.52 11.35
N PHE A 24 5.15 16.60 11.17
CA PHE A 24 5.45 15.19 10.88
C PHE A 24 5.12 14.75 9.45
N VAL A 25 4.46 15.60 8.65
CA VAL A 25 4.27 15.36 7.21
C VAL A 25 5.07 16.35 6.38
N ALA A 26 4.78 17.64 6.48
CA ALA A 26 5.38 18.62 5.58
C ALA A 26 6.89 18.81 5.83
N TYR A 27 7.31 18.86 7.09
CA TYR A 27 8.71 19.09 7.46
C TYR A 27 9.66 17.97 7.01
N PRO A 28 9.38 16.67 7.22
CA PRO A 28 10.19 15.58 6.66
C PRO A 28 10.37 15.68 5.13
N LEU A 29 9.30 15.98 4.39
CA LEU A 29 9.37 16.12 2.94
C LEU A 29 10.22 17.31 2.52
N TYR A 30 10.07 18.44 3.21
CA TYR A 30 10.91 19.61 3.03
C TYR A 30 12.38 19.30 3.35
N ALA A 31 12.65 18.53 4.40
CA ALA A 31 13.99 18.15 4.80
C ALA A 31 14.68 17.31 3.72
N VAL A 32 14.00 16.31 3.14
CA VAL A 32 14.51 15.56 1.98
C VAL A 32 14.79 16.48 0.79
N PHE A 33 13.84 17.37 0.47
CA PHE A 33 14.02 18.29 -0.65
C PHE A 33 15.23 19.20 -0.43
N ARG A 34 15.41 19.73 0.78
CA ARG A 34 16.56 20.55 1.15
C ARG A 34 17.87 19.76 1.06
N GLU A 35 17.89 18.52 1.55
CA GLU A 35 19.07 17.65 1.51
C GLU A 35 19.46 17.28 0.08
N SER A 36 18.48 17.14 -0.82
CA SER A 36 18.74 16.85 -2.24
C SER A 36 19.52 17.94 -2.98
N LEU A 37 19.62 19.14 -2.39
CA LEU A 37 20.39 20.28 -2.90
C LEU A 37 21.78 20.40 -2.25
N MET A 38 22.17 19.42 -1.43
CA MET A 38 23.46 19.36 -0.75
C MET A 38 24.39 18.35 -1.42
N SER A 39 25.70 18.58 -1.29
CA SER A 39 26.74 17.61 -1.62
C SER A 39 26.86 16.56 -0.53
N GLU A 40 27.62 15.50 -0.83
CA GLU A 40 28.11 14.51 0.14
C GLU A 40 28.77 15.14 1.38
N THR A 41 29.45 16.28 1.20
CA THR A 41 30.11 17.01 2.30
C THR A 41 29.18 17.97 3.05
N GLY A 42 27.88 17.98 2.76
CA GLY A 42 26.89 18.89 3.35
C GLY A 42 26.96 20.34 2.86
N LYS A 43 27.65 20.62 1.74
CA LYS A 43 27.70 21.96 1.14
C LYS A 43 26.53 22.14 0.18
N PHE A 44 25.95 23.33 0.11
CA PHE A 44 24.90 23.62 -0.86
C PHE A 44 25.48 23.63 -2.29
N VAL A 45 24.93 22.78 -3.17
CA VAL A 45 25.36 22.63 -4.57
C VAL A 45 24.24 22.95 -5.57
N GLY A 46 23.10 23.42 -5.10
CA GLY A 46 21.94 23.73 -5.93
C GLY A 46 21.43 22.49 -6.65
N LEU A 47 21.28 22.57 -7.99
CA LEU A 47 20.73 21.48 -8.80
C LEU A 47 21.79 20.50 -9.33
N ALA A 48 23.01 20.50 -8.79
CA ALA A 48 24.11 19.65 -9.28
C ALA A 48 23.76 18.16 -9.25
N ASN A 49 23.12 17.66 -8.19
CA ASN A 49 22.71 16.25 -8.08
C ASN A 49 21.68 15.87 -9.17
N TYR A 50 20.74 16.77 -9.45
CA TYR A 50 19.76 16.61 -10.53
C TYR A 50 20.43 16.63 -11.91
N ALA A 51 21.43 17.51 -12.11
CA ALA A 51 22.22 17.51 -13.34
C ALA A 51 23.03 16.22 -13.50
N ASN A 52 23.60 15.70 -12.41
CA ASN A 52 24.32 14.42 -12.40
C ASN A 52 23.39 13.25 -12.73
N PHE A 53 22.18 13.24 -12.17
CA PHE A 53 21.13 12.28 -12.53
C PHE A 53 20.82 12.30 -14.03
N ILE A 54 20.60 13.50 -14.60
CA ILE A 54 20.28 13.63 -16.02
C ILE A 54 21.46 13.22 -16.91
N LYS A 55 22.71 13.52 -16.52
CA LYS A 55 23.92 13.19 -17.29
C LYS A 55 24.30 11.72 -17.20
N SER A 56 24.07 11.07 -16.07
CA SER A 56 24.39 9.66 -15.84
C SER A 56 23.49 8.73 -16.66
N GLU A 57 24.08 7.95 -17.56
CA GLU A 57 23.36 6.90 -18.29
C GLU A 57 22.78 5.84 -17.35
N TYR A 58 23.53 5.49 -16.31
CA TYR A 58 23.09 4.57 -15.28
C TYR A 58 21.81 5.04 -14.59
N PHE A 59 21.76 6.29 -14.10
CA PHE A 59 20.57 6.77 -13.39
C PHE A 59 19.35 6.96 -14.31
N ARG A 60 19.56 7.33 -15.58
CA ARG A 60 18.49 7.33 -16.58
C ARG A 60 17.93 5.92 -16.83
N LEU A 61 18.80 4.91 -16.90
CA LEU A 61 18.38 3.52 -17.03
C LEU A 61 17.60 3.07 -15.79
N VAL A 62 18.08 3.36 -14.58
CA VAL A 62 17.38 3.04 -13.33
C VAL A 62 15.99 3.69 -13.26
N PHE A 63 15.86 4.94 -13.72
CA PHE A 63 14.57 5.61 -13.83
C PHE A 63 13.64 4.93 -14.83
N TYR A 64 14.15 4.57 -16.01
CA TYR A 64 13.40 3.81 -16.99
C TYR A 64 12.93 2.46 -16.43
N ASN A 65 13.81 1.70 -15.79
CA ASN A 65 13.49 0.42 -15.16
C ASN A 65 12.35 0.57 -14.15
N THR A 66 12.44 1.62 -13.32
CA THR A 66 11.43 1.94 -12.30
C THR A 66 10.06 2.17 -12.95
N LEU A 67 9.98 3.02 -13.97
CA LEU A 67 8.71 3.28 -14.66
C LEU A 67 8.19 2.06 -15.40
N PHE A 68 9.06 1.36 -16.13
CA PHE A 68 8.69 0.20 -16.92
C PHE A 68 8.13 -0.92 -16.04
N ILE A 69 8.85 -1.30 -14.98
CA ILE A 69 8.41 -2.33 -14.03
C ILE A 69 7.09 -1.90 -13.37
N SER A 70 7.04 -0.67 -12.84
CA SER A 70 5.86 -0.19 -12.10
C SER A 70 4.60 -0.14 -12.97
N VAL A 71 4.71 0.31 -14.23
CA VAL A 71 3.57 0.37 -15.15
C VAL A 71 3.09 -1.04 -15.51
N ILE A 72 4.00 -1.93 -15.94
CA ILE A 72 3.63 -3.27 -16.37
C ILE A 72 3.08 -4.10 -15.21
N ALA A 73 3.72 -4.04 -14.03
CA ALA A 73 3.24 -4.71 -12.83
C ALA A 73 1.88 -4.18 -12.38
N THR A 74 1.64 -2.86 -12.49
CA THR A 74 0.34 -2.26 -12.16
C THR A 74 -0.76 -2.75 -13.10
N VAL A 75 -0.52 -2.72 -14.42
CA VAL A 75 -1.49 -3.21 -15.41
C VAL A 75 -1.81 -4.68 -15.15
N GLY A 76 -0.79 -5.51 -14.90
CA GLY A 76 -0.96 -6.92 -14.56
C GLY A 76 -1.76 -7.12 -13.27
N ALA A 77 -1.40 -6.42 -12.19
CA ALA A 77 -2.08 -6.52 -10.90
C ALA A 77 -3.54 -6.05 -10.94
N VAL A 78 -3.83 -4.95 -11.65
CA VAL A 78 -5.21 -4.47 -11.82
C VAL A 78 -6.02 -5.42 -12.67
N PHE A 79 -5.44 -5.98 -13.74
CA PHE A 79 -6.09 -6.99 -14.56
C PHE A 79 -6.43 -8.24 -13.74
N VAL A 80 -5.46 -8.80 -13.02
CA VAL A 80 -5.65 -9.96 -12.15
C VAL A 80 -6.70 -9.68 -11.08
N GLY A 81 -6.59 -8.53 -10.40
CA GLY A 81 -7.53 -8.11 -9.37
C GLY A 81 -8.95 -7.90 -9.91
N MET A 82 -9.09 -7.40 -11.14
CA MET A 82 -10.38 -7.25 -11.83
C MET A 82 -11.01 -8.60 -12.16
N VAL A 83 -10.23 -9.57 -12.68
CA VAL A 83 -10.75 -10.93 -12.97
C VAL A 83 -11.24 -11.61 -11.69
N PHE A 84 -10.45 -11.52 -10.60
CA PHE A 84 -10.87 -12.02 -9.29
C PHE A 84 -12.12 -11.30 -8.79
N ALA A 85 -12.16 -9.98 -8.84
CA ALA A 85 -13.29 -9.19 -8.34
C ALA A 85 -14.58 -9.52 -9.11
N PHE A 86 -14.50 -9.61 -10.44
CA PHE A 86 -15.63 -9.96 -11.28
C PHE A 86 -16.10 -11.40 -11.04
N GLY A 87 -15.18 -12.36 -11.01
CA GLY A 87 -15.51 -13.76 -10.71
C GLY A 87 -16.19 -13.91 -9.36
N MET A 88 -15.68 -13.23 -8.34
CA MET A 88 -16.20 -13.36 -6.98
C MET A 88 -17.56 -12.71 -6.77
N THR A 89 -17.81 -11.56 -7.40
CA THR A 89 -19.01 -10.73 -7.16
C THR A 89 -20.12 -10.95 -8.19
N ARG A 90 -19.77 -11.18 -9.47
CA ARG A 90 -20.75 -11.20 -10.58
C ARG A 90 -21.03 -12.60 -11.13
N THR A 91 -20.36 -13.63 -10.64
CA THR A 91 -20.54 -15.01 -11.12
C THR A 91 -20.76 -15.99 -9.98
N ASP A 92 -21.36 -17.14 -10.28
CA ASP A 92 -21.64 -18.24 -9.36
C ASP A 92 -20.46 -19.23 -9.26
N LEU A 93 -19.21 -18.75 -9.22
CA LEU A 93 -18.03 -19.61 -9.10
C LEU A 93 -18.13 -20.57 -7.91
N PRO A 94 -17.73 -21.85 -8.06
CA PRO A 94 -17.48 -22.71 -6.91
C PRO A 94 -16.20 -22.26 -6.20
N TRP A 95 -15.99 -22.72 -4.96
CA TRP A 95 -14.79 -22.48 -4.15
C TRP A 95 -14.44 -21.01 -3.88
N LYS A 96 -15.46 -20.16 -3.81
CA LYS A 96 -15.36 -18.73 -3.48
C LYS A 96 -14.49 -18.45 -2.25
N SER A 97 -14.59 -19.28 -1.21
CA SER A 97 -13.78 -19.15 0.00
C SER A 97 -12.28 -19.34 -0.27
N LEU A 98 -11.89 -20.32 -1.08
CA LEU A 98 -10.51 -20.57 -1.47
C LEU A 98 -9.93 -19.37 -2.22
N PHE A 99 -10.67 -18.85 -3.20
CA PHE A 99 -10.26 -17.69 -3.98
C PHE A 99 -10.15 -16.43 -3.12
N LEU A 100 -11.06 -16.23 -2.17
CA LEU A 100 -10.98 -15.12 -1.22
C LEU A 100 -9.71 -15.20 -0.35
N VAL A 101 -9.44 -16.37 0.25
CA VAL A 101 -8.27 -16.58 1.11
C VAL A 101 -6.98 -16.36 0.33
N THR A 102 -6.85 -16.99 -0.84
CA THR A 102 -5.66 -16.86 -1.69
C THR A 102 -5.48 -15.48 -2.29
N ALA A 103 -6.57 -14.73 -2.54
CA ALA A 103 -6.48 -13.35 -2.97
C ALA A 103 -5.95 -12.42 -1.86
N ILE A 104 -6.28 -12.67 -0.60
CA ILE A 104 -5.88 -11.79 0.51
C ILE A 104 -4.49 -12.15 1.04
N LEU A 105 -4.10 -13.43 0.98
CA LEU A 105 -2.87 -13.96 1.58
C LEU A 105 -1.59 -13.17 1.20
N PRO A 106 -1.33 -12.84 -0.08
CA PRO A 106 -0.14 -12.06 -0.49
C PRO A 106 -0.07 -10.66 0.11
N MET A 107 -1.21 -10.09 0.51
CA MET A 107 -1.27 -8.77 1.14
C MET A 107 -0.79 -8.78 2.60
N ILE A 108 -0.86 -9.94 3.27
CA ILE A 108 -0.52 -10.08 4.69
C ILE A 108 0.98 -10.32 4.88
N THR A 109 1.68 -10.76 3.83
CA THR A 109 3.13 -10.97 3.86
C THR A 109 3.92 -9.78 3.32
N PRO A 110 5.13 -9.52 3.85
CA PRO A 110 6.06 -8.58 3.25
C PRO A 110 6.31 -8.87 1.75
N PRO A 111 6.37 -7.83 0.89
CA PRO A 111 6.52 -7.98 -0.55
C PRO A 111 7.70 -8.86 -1.01
N PHE A 112 8.83 -8.78 -0.30
CA PHE A 112 10.03 -9.55 -0.64
C PHE A 112 9.89 -11.05 -0.35
N ILE A 113 8.94 -11.47 0.50
CA ILE A 113 8.71 -12.90 0.77
C ILE A 113 8.20 -13.60 -0.50
N ASN A 114 7.35 -12.93 -1.29
CA ASN A 114 6.90 -13.45 -2.58
C ASN A 114 8.08 -13.56 -3.56
N ALA A 115 8.96 -12.55 -3.60
CA ALA A 115 10.16 -12.58 -4.42
C ALA A 115 11.08 -13.75 -4.04
N PHE A 116 11.29 -13.95 -2.73
CA PHE A 116 12.08 -15.06 -2.21
C PHE A 116 11.48 -16.42 -2.55
N ALA A 117 10.17 -16.58 -2.41
CA ALA A 117 9.50 -17.81 -2.79
C ALA A 117 9.59 -18.13 -4.29
N LEU A 118 9.57 -17.11 -5.16
CA LEU A 118 9.85 -17.29 -6.58
C LEU A 118 11.30 -17.72 -6.83
N ILE A 119 12.28 -17.27 -6.02
CA ILE A 119 13.66 -17.78 -6.06
C ILE A 119 13.71 -19.25 -5.62
N LEU A 120 13.00 -19.64 -4.55
CA LEU A 120 12.94 -21.04 -4.12
C LEU A 120 12.27 -21.96 -5.16
N LEU A 121 11.33 -21.43 -5.95
CA LEU A 121 10.66 -22.18 -7.01
C LEU A 121 11.46 -22.22 -8.32
N MET A 122 11.91 -21.06 -8.79
CA MET A 122 12.43 -20.82 -10.15
C MET A 122 13.84 -20.23 -10.17
N GLY A 123 14.52 -20.15 -9.02
CA GLY A 123 15.94 -19.81 -8.95
C GLY A 123 16.82 -20.94 -9.50
N ARG A 124 18.15 -20.75 -9.48
CA ARG A 124 19.10 -21.69 -10.11
C ARG A 124 18.97 -23.13 -9.61
N ASN A 125 18.67 -23.31 -8.31
CA ASN A 125 18.40 -24.60 -7.66
C ASN A 125 16.94 -24.74 -7.23
N GLY A 126 16.03 -23.98 -7.84
CA GLY A 126 14.62 -24.00 -7.50
C GLY A 126 13.94 -25.30 -7.96
N VAL A 127 12.87 -25.69 -7.28
CA VAL A 127 12.17 -26.97 -7.53
C VAL A 127 11.74 -27.10 -8.99
N ILE A 128 11.22 -26.03 -9.59
CA ILE A 128 10.79 -26.01 -10.98
C ILE A 128 12.01 -26.14 -11.90
N ASN A 129 13.08 -25.39 -11.66
CA ASN A 129 14.27 -25.46 -12.52
C ASN A 129 15.00 -26.78 -12.44
N VAL A 130 15.09 -27.41 -11.27
CA VAL A 130 15.68 -28.75 -11.12
C VAL A 130 14.84 -29.78 -11.89
N PHE A 131 13.51 -29.65 -11.84
CA PHE A 131 12.61 -30.49 -12.63
C PHE A 131 12.78 -30.26 -14.13
N LEU A 132 12.72 -29.01 -14.60
CA LEU A 132 12.86 -28.67 -16.02
C LEU A 132 14.23 -29.08 -16.58
N ASP A 133 15.31 -28.89 -15.83
CA ASP A 133 16.66 -29.30 -16.23
C ASP A 133 16.75 -30.82 -16.40
N ARG A 134 16.19 -31.58 -15.46
CA ARG A 134 16.22 -33.05 -15.48
C ARG A 134 15.41 -33.65 -16.62
N TRP A 135 14.24 -33.07 -16.93
CA TRP A 135 13.28 -33.67 -17.86
C TRP A 135 13.26 -33.02 -19.25
N LEU A 136 13.57 -31.72 -19.34
CA LEU A 136 13.49 -30.93 -20.57
C LEU A 136 14.83 -30.29 -20.97
N GLY A 137 15.86 -30.37 -20.12
CA GLY A 137 17.22 -29.90 -20.44
C GLY A 137 17.40 -28.39 -20.48
N PHE A 138 16.50 -27.60 -19.88
CA PHE A 138 16.65 -26.14 -19.80
C PHE A 138 16.26 -25.58 -18.43
N LYS A 139 16.75 -24.37 -18.11
CA LYS A 139 16.43 -23.63 -16.87
C LYS A 139 15.78 -22.30 -17.19
N LEU A 140 14.76 -21.95 -16.42
CA LEU A 140 14.19 -20.61 -16.42
C LEU A 140 15.09 -19.69 -15.61
N VAL A 141 15.34 -18.49 -16.12
CA VAL A 141 15.98 -17.44 -15.32
C VAL A 141 14.85 -16.66 -14.69
N ILE A 142 14.73 -16.60 -13.36
CA ILE A 142 13.73 -15.76 -12.69
C ILE A 142 14.23 -14.32 -12.47
N TYR A 143 15.55 -14.14 -12.37
CA TYR A 143 16.15 -12.83 -12.17
C TYR A 143 16.00 -11.93 -13.40
N GLY A 144 15.74 -10.64 -13.18
CA GLY A 144 15.49 -9.64 -14.22
C GLY A 144 14.08 -9.05 -14.15
N TYR A 145 13.68 -8.34 -15.20
CA TYR A 145 12.40 -7.63 -15.28
C TYR A 145 11.19 -8.52 -14.95
N HIS A 146 11.12 -9.71 -15.54
CA HIS A 146 9.98 -10.62 -15.42
C HIS A 146 9.80 -11.14 -14.00
N GLY A 147 10.87 -11.49 -13.28
CA GLY A 147 10.77 -11.93 -11.89
C GLY A 147 10.22 -10.84 -10.99
N VAL A 148 10.76 -9.63 -11.13
CA VAL A 148 10.29 -8.46 -10.37
C VAL A 148 8.81 -8.17 -10.68
N ILE A 149 8.43 -8.12 -11.95
CA ILE A 149 7.05 -7.86 -12.39
C ILE A 149 6.09 -8.93 -11.86
N ILE A 150 6.42 -10.22 -11.97
CA ILE A 150 5.58 -11.31 -11.46
C ILE A 150 5.42 -11.19 -9.94
N SER A 151 6.52 -10.94 -9.22
CA SER A 151 6.49 -10.77 -7.76
C SER A 151 5.62 -9.60 -7.34
N GLU A 152 5.72 -8.46 -8.04
CA GLU A 152 4.91 -7.27 -7.76
C GLU A 152 3.43 -7.49 -8.09
N ILE A 153 3.11 -8.18 -9.19
CA ILE A 153 1.74 -8.55 -9.53
C ILE A 153 1.14 -9.39 -8.40
N LEU A 154 1.81 -10.46 -7.99
CA LEU A 154 1.34 -11.35 -6.92
C LEU A 154 1.14 -10.61 -5.60
N THR A 155 2.00 -9.63 -5.31
CA THR A 155 1.94 -8.86 -4.08
C THR A 155 0.83 -7.81 -4.10
N THR A 156 0.55 -7.19 -5.25
CA THR A 156 -0.30 -5.99 -5.32
C THR A 156 -1.67 -6.19 -5.96
N PHE A 157 -1.92 -7.28 -6.68
CA PHE A 157 -3.28 -7.61 -7.14
C PHE A 157 -4.34 -7.69 -6.02
N PRO A 158 -4.02 -8.11 -4.77
CA PRO A 158 -5.01 -8.13 -3.68
C PRO A 158 -5.60 -6.75 -3.41
N LEU A 159 -4.78 -5.70 -3.52
CA LEU A 159 -5.20 -4.32 -3.31
C LEU A 159 -6.18 -3.89 -4.40
N ALA A 160 -5.90 -4.23 -5.67
CA ALA A 160 -6.83 -3.99 -6.76
C ALA A 160 -8.13 -4.77 -6.59
N TYR A 161 -8.04 -6.05 -6.22
CA TYR A 161 -9.19 -6.91 -5.94
C TYR A 161 -10.12 -6.29 -4.88
N LEU A 162 -9.59 -5.85 -3.73
CA LEU A 162 -10.40 -5.29 -2.64
C LEU A 162 -11.12 -4.00 -3.07
N ILE A 163 -10.43 -3.10 -3.79
CA ILE A 163 -11.02 -1.83 -4.23
C ILE A 163 -12.10 -2.06 -5.30
N ILE A 164 -11.82 -2.92 -6.29
CA ILE A 164 -12.74 -3.17 -7.40
C ILE A 164 -13.93 -4.02 -6.94
N SER A 165 -13.71 -5.03 -6.07
CA SER A 165 -14.80 -5.85 -5.52
C SER A 165 -15.75 -5.03 -4.65
N ALA A 166 -15.25 -4.11 -3.83
CA ALA A 166 -16.11 -3.20 -3.06
C ALA A 166 -16.99 -2.33 -3.96
N ALA A 167 -16.46 -1.84 -5.09
CA ALA A 167 -17.26 -1.07 -6.04
C ALA A 167 -18.28 -1.94 -6.79
N LEU A 168 -17.89 -3.14 -7.20
CA LEU A 168 -18.78 -4.10 -7.85
C LEU A 168 -19.91 -4.53 -6.91
N SER A 169 -19.64 -4.84 -5.64
CA SER A 169 -20.69 -5.27 -4.69
C SER A 169 -21.69 -4.17 -4.35
N ASN A 170 -21.31 -2.89 -4.50
CA ASN A 170 -22.20 -1.75 -4.28
C ASN A 170 -23.00 -1.34 -5.52
N LEU A 171 -22.70 -1.90 -6.69
CA LEU A 171 -23.38 -1.57 -7.94
C LEU A 171 -24.67 -2.38 -8.07
N ASP A 172 -25.81 -1.69 -8.21
CA ASP A 172 -27.10 -2.32 -8.43
C ASP A 172 -27.11 -3.17 -9.72
N SER A 173 -27.60 -4.41 -9.61
CA SER A 173 -27.66 -5.36 -10.72
C SER A 173 -28.78 -5.01 -11.73
N THR A 174 -29.76 -4.19 -11.35
CA THR A 174 -30.89 -3.78 -12.21
C THR A 174 -30.47 -3.16 -13.54
N LEU A 175 -29.39 -2.36 -13.57
CA LEU A 175 -28.84 -1.78 -14.79
C LEU A 175 -28.27 -2.83 -15.74
N GLU A 176 -27.65 -3.87 -15.17
CA GLU A 176 -27.13 -5.00 -15.93
C GLU A 176 -28.26 -5.91 -16.43
N ASP A 177 -29.35 -6.06 -15.67
CA ASP A 177 -30.55 -6.82 -16.08
C ASP A 177 -31.28 -6.11 -17.21
N SER A 178 -31.53 -4.81 -17.06
CA SER A 178 -32.18 -3.99 -18.09
C SER A 178 -31.45 -4.04 -19.43
N ALA A 179 -30.11 -4.06 -19.39
CA ALA A 179 -29.31 -4.20 -20.60
C ALA A 179 -29.45 -5.60 -21.24
N GLN A 180 -29.54 -6.67 -20.44
CA GLN A 180 -29.76 -8.03 -20.93
C GLN A 180 -31.17 -8.21 -21.50
N ASP A 181 -32.19 -7.60 -20.88
CA ASP A 181 -33.57 -7.59 -21.38
C ASP A 181 -33.68 -6.91 -22.75
N LEU A 182 -32.84 -5.90 -23.01
CA LEU A 182 -32.69 -5.26 -24.32
C LEU A 182 -31.84 -6.09 -25.31
N GLY A 183 -31.44 -7.31 -24.96
CA GLY A 183 -30.71 -8.25 -25.82
C GLY A 183 -29.18 -8.13 -25.74
N ALA A 184 -28.62 -7.36 -24.80
CA ALA A 184 -27.17 -7.28 -24.65
C ALA A 184 -26.60 -8.59 -24.09
N ASN A 185 -25.58 -9.14 -24.77
CA ASN A 185 -24.83 -10.28 -24.22
C ASN A 185 -23.92 -9.84 -23.05
N TYR A 186 -23.39 -10.80 -22.29
CA TYR A 186 -22.55 -10.53 -21.10
C TYR A 186 -21.32 -9.66 -21.38
N LEU A 187 -20.68 -9.81 -22.54
CA LEU A 187 -19.49 -9.01 -22.89
C LEU A 187 -19.89 -7.57 -23.21
N THR A 188 -21.02 -7.38 -23.87
CA THR A 188 -21.61 -6.06 -24.11
C THR A 188 -21.94 -5.40 -22.78
N VAL A 189 -22.69 -6.06 -21.89
CA VAL A 189 -23.02 -5.55 -20.55
C VAL A 189 -21.76 -5.16 -19.77
N LEU A 190 -20.76 -6.05 -19.73
CA LEU A 190 -19.48 -5.76 -19.07
C LEU A 190 -18.83 -4.49 -19.63
N ARG A 191 -18.76 -4.34 -20.95
CA ARG A 191 -18.05 -3.23 -21.61
C ARG A 191 -18.82 -1.91 -21.59
N THR A 192 -20.14 -1.94 -21.68
CA THR A 192 -20.96 -0.73 -21.87
C THR A 192 -21.68 -0.28 -20.60
N VAL A 193 -21.87 -1.18 -19.62
CA VAL A 193 -22.57 -0.89 -18.36
C VAL A 193 -21.60 -1.00 -17.19
N THR A 194 -21.12 -2.22 -16.90
CA THR A 194 -20.36 -2.50 -15.68
C THR A 194 -19.02 -1.75 -15.63
N LEU A 195 -18.17 -1.88 -16.65
CA LEU A 195 -16.83 -1.24 -16.68
C LEU A 195 -16.89 0.29 -16.61
N PRO A 196 -17.75 0.99 -17.38
CA PRO A 196 -17.92 2.44 -17.24
C PRO A 196 -18.35 2.87 -15.84
N LEU A 197 -19.24 2.11 -15.19
CA LEU A 197 -19.74 2.43 -13.84
C LEU A 197 -18.68 2.22 -12.76
N ILE A 198 -17.84 1.18 -12.87
CA ILE A 198 -16.75 0.93 -11.90
C ILE A 198 -15.43 1.61 -12.29
N THR A 199 -15.37 2.37 -13.39
CA THR A 199 -14.16 3.08 -13.83
C THR A 199 -13.52 3.93 -12.72
N PRO A 200 -14.27 4.69 -11.88
CA PRO A 200 -13.66 5.42 -10.76
C PRO A 200 -12.89 4.51 -9.79
N ALA A 201 -13.41 3.31 -9.54
CA ALA A 201 -12.78 2.34 -8.66
C ALA A 201 -11.56 1.68 -9.32
N ILE A 202 -11.62 1.38 -10.62
CA ILE A 202 -10.45 0.88 -11.38
C ILE A 202 -9.33 1.93 -11.37
N MET A 203 -9.66 3.21 -11.59
CA MET A 203 -8.67 4.29 -11.51
C MET A 203 -8.09 4.42 -10.11
N ALA A 204 -8.93 4.33 -9.07
CA ALA A 204 -8.47 4.31 -7.69
C ALA A 204 -7.52 3.14 -7.45
N ALA A 205 -7.90 1.91 -7.81
CA ALA A 205 -7.05 0.73 -7.71
C ALA A 205 -5.72 0.92 -8.46
N THR A 206 -5.76 1.45 -9.68
CA THR A 206 -4.59 1.70 -10.53
C THR A 206 -3.62 2.66 -9.85
N LEU A 207 -4.10 3.80 -9.35
CA LEU A 207 -3.27 4.73 -8.59
C LEU A 207 -2.64 4.03 -7.39
N MET A 208 -3.45 3.29 -6.62
CA MET A 208 -3.02 2.73 -5.34
C MET A 208 -1.95 1.64 -5.55
N VAL A 209 -2.15 0.78 -6.56
CA VAL A 209 -1.18 -0.25 -6.97
C VAL A 209 0.07 0.39 -7.58
N PHE A 210 -0.06 1.39 -8.45
CA PHE A 210 1.09 2.06 -9.06
C PHE A 210 1.99 2.71 -8.01
N MET A 211 1.44 3.43 -7.03
CA MET A 211 2.25 4.01 -5.95
C MET A 211 2.99 2.94 -5.13
N THR A 212 2.36 1.77 -4.97
CA THR A 212 2.96 0.65 -4.24
C THR A 212 4.14 0.04 -5.02
N ASN A 213 3.98 -0.20 -6.32
CA ASN A 213 5.03 -0.75 -7.18
C ASN A 213 6.16 0.24 -7.44
N LEU A 214 5.83 1.52 -7.64
CA LEU A 214 6.80 2.60 -7.86
C LEU A 214 7.78 2.77 -6.69
N SER A 215 7.32 2.50 -5.48
CA SER A 215 8.13 2.58 -4.26
C SER A 215 8.62 1.21 -3.76
N ALA A 216 8.48 0.16 -4.57
CA ALA A 216 8.89 -1.18 -4.19
C ALA A 216 10.42 -1.28 -4.09
N PHE A 217 10.88 -1.75 -2.93
CA PHE A 217 12.29 -2.04 -2.68
C PHE A 217 12.56 -3.54 -2.72
N GLY A 218 11.78 -4.32 -1.98
CA GLY A 218 12.10 -5.71 -1.67
C GLY A 218 12.18 -6.65 -2.87
N ALA A 219 11.19 -6.63 -3.77
CA ALA A 219 11.20 -7.50 -4.95
C ALA A 219 12.30 -7.11 -5.96
N PRO A 220 12.47 -5.83 -6.34
CA PRO A 220 13.60 -5.41 -7.17
C PRO A 220 14.97 -5.73 -6.57
N ALA A 221 15.16 -5.57 -5.25
CA ALA A 221 16.43 -5.88 -4.60
C ALA A 221 16.82 -7.36 -4.71
N LEU A 222 15.85 -8.28 -4.55
CA LEU A 222 16.13 -9.73 -4.59
C LEU A 222 16.12 -10.34 -5.99
N LEU A 223 15.23 -9.86 -6.88
CA LEU A 223 15.02 -10.44 -8.20
C LEU A 223 15.62 -9.60 -9.34
N GLY A 224 16.16 -8.41 -9.08
CA GLY A 224 16.62 -7.48 -10.11
C GLY A 224 17.69 -8.06 -11.04
N GLY A 225 18.57 -8.94 -10.55
CA GLY A 225 19.53 -9.66 -11.41
C GLY A 225 20.48 -8.77 -12.21
N GLY A 226 20.84 -7.61 -11.65
CA GLY A 226 21.62 -6.57 -12.34
C GLY A 226 20.81 -5.34 -12.78
N ILE A 227 19.48 -5.42 -12.69
CA ILE A 227 18.57 -4.28 -12.88
C ILE A 227 18.32 -3.63 -11.51
N SER A 228 18.55 -2.32 -11.41
CA SER A 228 18.20 -1.52 -10.24
C SER A 228 17.03 -0.58 -10.56
N VAL A 229 16.27 -0.25 -9.52
CA VAL A 229 15.18 0.75 -9.54
C VAL A 229 15.51 1.87 -8.55
N LEU A 230 14.89 3.04 -8.72
CA LEU A 230 15.23 4.24 -7.93
C LEU A 230 15.05 4.03 -6.42
N ALA A 231 14.07 3.22 -6.00
CA ALA A 231 13.85 2.93 -4.59
C ALA A 231 15.02 2.13 -3.98
N VAL A 232 15.55 1.14 -4.71
CA VAL A 232 16.74 0.37 -4.32
C VAL A 232 17.98 1.26 -4.36
N GLU A 233 18.14 2.02 -5.45
CA GLU A 233 19.29 2.89 -5.62
C GLU A 233 19.34 4.02 -4.56
N SER A 234 18.19 4.57 -4.15
CA SER A 234 18.10 5.53 -3.05
C SER A 234 18.66 4.96 -1.75
N VAL A 235 18.39 3.68 -1.46
CA VAL A 235 18.95 2.96 -0.31
C VAL A 235 20.46 2.73 -0.49
N ILE A 236 20.90 2.26 -1.65
CA ILE A 236 22.33 2.01 -1.93
C ILE A 236 23.15 3.29 -1.81
N GLN A 237 22.69 4.39 -2.39
CA GLN A 237 23.38 5.68 -2.31
C GLN A 237 23.47 6.18 -0.87
N THR A 238 22.38 6.07 -0.09
CA THR A 238 22.37 6.56 1.29
C THR A 238 23.10 5.66 2.29
N LEU A 239 22.88 4.34 2.24
CA LEU A 239 23.41 3.41 3.26
C LEU A 239 24.70 2.71 2.81
N GLY A 240 24.90 2.51 1.51
CA GLY A 240 26.09 1.87 0.95
C GLY A 240 27.19 2.87 0.61
N VAL A 241 26.87 3.86 -0.22
CA VAL A 241 27.83 4.90 -0.68
C VAL A 241 27.97 6.04 0.32
N LEU A 242 26.97 6.23 1.20
CA LEU A 242 26.87 7.35 2.15
C LEU A 242 26.68 8.73 1.49
N ASP A 243 26.22 8.77 0.24
CA ASP A 243 25.78 9.98 -0.44
C ASP A 243 24.28 10.24 -0.14
N TRP A 244 24.05 10.97 0.94
CA TRP A 244 22.71 11.43 1.33
C TRP A 244 22.11 12.42 0.32
N GLY A 245 22.94 13.21 -0.35
CA GLY A 245 22.50 14.19 -1.35
C GLY A 245 21.87 13.48 -2.54
N MET A 246 22.59 12.56 -3.18
CA MET A 246 22.06 11.77 -4.29
C MET A 246 20.92 10.86 -3.84
N GLY A 247 21.04 10.18 -2.69
CA GLY A 247 19.99 9.31 -2.18
C GLY A 247 18.64 10.01 -1.98
N THR A 248 18.66 11.24 -1.46
CA THR A 248 17.46 12.08 -1.33
C THR A 248 17.01 12.65 -2.67
N THR A 249 17.91 13.01 -3.59
CA THR A 249 17.56 13.38 -4.98
C THR A 249 16.77 12.28 -5.68
N LEU A 250 17.20 11.02 -5.61
CA LEU A 250 16.48 9.89 -6.21
C LEU A 250 15.08 9.71 -5.61
N SER A 251 14.93 9.91 -4.30
CA SER A 251 13.64 9.89 -3.61
C SER A 251 12.72 11.06 -4.00
N VAL A 252 13.26 12.26 -4.25
CA VAL A 252 12.48 13.39 -4.79
C VAL A 252 12.05 13.12 -6.23
N ILE A 253 12.92 12.55 -7.07
CA ILE A 253 12.58 12.21 -8.46
C ILE A 253 11.44 11.20 -8.53
N LEU A 254 11.37 10.25 -7.60
CA LEU A 254 10.26 9.31 -7.47
C LEU A 254 8.90 9.99 -7.22
N LEU A 255 8.84 11.20 -6.65
CA LEU A 255 7.59 11.93 -6.48
C LEU A 255 6.97 12.38 -7.81
N ILE A 256 7.78 12.65 -8.83
CA ILE A 256 7.32 13.21 -10.10
C ILE A 256 6.26 12.31 -10.75
N PRO A 257 6.54 11.02 -11.05
CA PRO A 257 5.52 10.13 -11.60
C PRO A 257 4.32 9.94 -10.67
N SER A 258 4.53 9.96 -9.34
CA SER A 258 3.45 9.87 -8.36
C SER A 258 2.44 11.02 -8.47
N PHE A 259 2.95 12.26 -8.47
CA PHE A 259 2.13 13.46 -8.59
C PHE A 259 1.49 13.57 -9.97
N LEU A 260 2.20 13.21 -11.04
CA LEU A 260 1.65 13.23 -12.39
C LEU A 260 0.44 12.29 -12.52
N LEU A 261 0.55 11.05 -12.03
CA LEU A 261 -0.57 10.12 -12.08
C LEU A 261 -1.74 10.57 -11.20
N PHE A 262 -1.45 11.06 -9.99
CA PHE A 262 -2.48 11.60 -9.09
C PHE A 262 -3.21 12.80 -9.69
N TYR A 263 -2.47 13.74 -10.29
CA TYR A 263 -3.02 14.91 -10.97
C TYR A 263 -3.89 14.49 -12.16
N PHE A 264 -3.38 13.61 -13.02
CA PHE A 264 -4.11 13.10 -14.19
C PHE A 264 -5.42 12.42 -13.78
N GLN A 265 -5.39 11.59 -12.73
CA GLN A 265 -6.58 10.93 -12.23
C GLN A 265 -7.62 11.92 -11.70
N ASN A 266 -7.19 12.92 -10.92
CA ASN A 266 -8.10 13.93 -10.37
C ASN A 266 -8.72 14.78 -11.48
N TRP A 267 -7.94 15.17 -12.48
CA TRP A 267 -8.40 15.91 -13.65
C TRP A 267 -9.40 15.11 -14.50
N TYR A 268 -9.16 13.82 -14.70
CA TYR A 268 -10.10 12.96 -15.43
C TYR A 268 -11.41 12.74 -14.66
N ARG A 269 -11.33 12.54 -13.33
CA ARG A 269 -12.51 12.36 -12.47
C ARG A 269 -13.36 13.62 -12.35
N SER A 270 -12.75 14.81 -12.31
CA SER A 270 -13.50 16.07 -12.18
C SER A 270 -14.39 16.38 -13.39
N LYS A 271 -14.10 15.79 -14.55
CA LYS A 271 -14.89 15.96 -15.78
C LYS A 271 -16.11 15.05 -15.88
N ARG A 272 -16.26 14.07 -14.99
CA ARG A 272 -17.34 13.08 -15.04
C ARG A 272 -18.13 13.09 -13.74
N SER A 273 -19.41 13.43 -13.81
CA SER A 273 -20.33 13.29 -12.69
C SER A 273 -20.72 11.82 -12.57
N TYR A 274 -19.98 11.07 -11.75
CA TYR A 274 -20.38 9.72 -11.37
C TYR A 274 -21.44 9.85 -10.27
N VAL A 275 -22.68 10.11 -10.67
CA VAL A 275 -23.82 10.10 -9.75
C VAL A 275 -24.07 8.63 -9.38
N THR A 276 -23.59 8.21 -8.22
CA THR A 276 -24.05 6.97 -7.59
C THR A 276 -25.53 7.16 -7.26
N VAL A 277 -26.39 6.33 -7.84
CA VAL A 277 -27.82 6.29 -7.53
C VAL A 277 -27.96 5.82 -6.08
N THR A 278 -27.96 6.76 -5.16
CA THR A 278 -28.16 6.54 -3.72
C THR A 278 -29.65 6.50 -3.48
N GLY A 279 -30.19 5.33 -3.11
CA GLY A 279 -31.59 5.24 -2.69
C GLY A 279 -31.98 3.92 -2.03
N ALA A 280 -31.52 2.79 -2.55
CA ALA A 280 -31.84 1.46 -1.99
C ALA A 280 -30.57 0.62 -1.80
N PRO A 281 -30.53 -0.30 -0.81
CA PRO A 281 -29.49 -1.32 -0.73
C PRO A 281 -29.42 -2.05 -2.09
N ALA A 282 -28.25 -2.08 -2.71
CA ALA A 282 -28.07 -2.81 -3.96
C ALA A 282 -28.37 -4.30 -3.71
N HIS A 283 -29.49 -4.80 -4.24
CA HIS A 283 -29.74 -6.23 -4.32
C HIS A 283 -28.83 -6.78 -5.42
N THR A 284 -27.71 -7.38 -5.00
CA THR A 284 -26.85 -8.13 -5.92
C THR A 284 -27.30 -9.59 -5.89
N GLU A 285 -28.18 -9.98 -6.81
CA GLU A 285 -28.45 -11.40 -7.01
C GLU A 285 -27.27 -12.06 -7.72
N VAL A 286 -26.77 -13.17 -7.15
CA VAL A 286 -25.71 -13.96 -7.78
C VAL A 286 -26.32 -14.70 -8.97
N ARG A 287 -26.12 -14.17 -10.18
CA ARG A 287 -26.62 -14.77 -11.41
C ARG A 287 -25.97 -16.14 -11.66
N LYS A 288 -26.77 -17.11 -12.14
CA LYS A 288 -26.24 -18.33 -12.75
C LYS A 288 -25.57 -17.96 -14.06
N THR A 289 -24.26 -18.13 -14.14
CA THR A 289 -23.48 -17.77 -15.33
C THR A 289 -23.23 -18.98 -16.23
N PRO A 290 -23.35 -18.84 -17.56
CA PRO A 290 -23.03 -19.93 -18.48
C PRO A 290 -21.58 -20.39 -18.33
N TRP A 291 -21.35 -21.71 -18.46
CA TRP A 291 -20.01 -22.29 -18.29
C TRP A 291 -18.96 -21.72 -19.26
N ARG A 292 -19.39 -21.22 -20.43
CA ARG A 292 -18.50 -20.57 -21.40
C ARG A 292 -17.81 -19.31 -20.86
N ILE A 293 -18.43 -18.61 -19.91
CA ILE A 293 -17.89 -17.41 -19.27
C ILE A 293 -17.26 -17.80 -17.93
N LYS A 294 -17.95 -18.66 -17.17
CA LYS A 294 -17.51 -19.13 -15.86
C LYS A 294 -16.24 -19.97 -15.90
N GLY A 295 -16.09 -20.84 -16.90
CA GLY A 295 -14.98 -21.78 -17.04
C GLY A 295 -13.61 -21.09 -17.17
N PRO A 296 -13.43 -20.13 -18.10
CA PRO A 296 -12.18 -19.36 -18.21
C PRO A 296 -11.83 -18.57 -16.94
N ILE A 297 -12.82 -17.92 -16.32
CA ILE A 297 -12.61 -17.18 -15.06
C ILE A 297 -12.22 -18.15 -13.93
N PHE A 298 -12.94 -19.26 -13.80
CA PHE A 298 -12.63 -20.31 -12.82
C PHE A 298 -11.23 -20.87 -13.01
N GLY A 299 -10.85 -21.22 -14.25
CA GLY A 299 -9.53 -21.73 -14.57
C GLY A 299 -8.43 -20.73 -14.25
N PHE A 300 -8.64 -19.45 -14.56
CA PHE A 300 -7.70 -18.39 -14.21
C PHE A 300 -7.55 -18.20 -12.69
N CYS A 301 -8.67 -18.11 -11.97
CA CYS A 301 -8.66 -18.00 -10.51
C CYS A 301 -8.00 -19.22 -9.87
N LEU A 302 -8.32 -20.44 -10.34
CA LEU A 302 -7.73 -21.67 -9.84
C LEU A 302 -6.22 -21.73 -10.09
N LEU A 303 -5.77 -21.34 -11.28
CA LEU A 303 -4.34 -21.30 -11.62
C LEU A 303 -3.60 -20.30 -10.73
N LEU A 304 -4.11 -19.08 -10.58
CA LEU A 304 -3.46 -18.08 -9.75
C LEU A 304 -3.46 -18.48 -8.27
N SER A 305 -4.59 -18.98 -7.76
CA SER A 305 -4.68 -19.51 -6.39
C SER A 305 -3.70 -20.66 -6.18
N GLY A 306 -3.52 -21.53 -7.18
CA GLY A 306 -2.50 -22.59 -7.16
C GLY A 306 -1.08 -22.02 -7.07
N ILE A 307 -0.74 -21.02 -7.88
CA ILE A 307 0.57 -20.34 -7.82
C ILE A 307 0.80 -19.74 -6.42
N VAL A 308 -0.20 -19.05 -5.87
CA VAL A 308 -0.11 -18.46 -4.53
C VAL A 308 0.11 -19.56 -3.50
N LEU A 309 -0.71 -20.61 -3.47
CA LEU A 309 -0.58 -21.71 -2.50
C LEU A 309 0.78 -22.40 -2.60
N VAL A 310 1.28 -22.66 -3.81
CA VAL A 310 2.61 -23.25 -4.02
C VAL A 310 3.72 -22.34 -3.50
N THR A 311 3.62 -21.03 -3.73
CA THR A 311 4.54 -20.01 -3.20
C THR A 311 4.64 -20.11 -1.68
N TYR A 312 3.50 -20.18 -0.98
CA TYR A 312 3.47 -20.34 0.49
C TYR A 312 3.92 -21.71 0.97
N LEU A 313 3.57 -22.77 0.25
CA LEU A 313 4.00 -24.13 0.56
C LEU A 313 5.51 -24.24 0.51
N VAL A 314 6.15 -23.66 -0.49
CA VAL A 314 7.61 -23.70 -0.64
C VAL A 314 8.32 -22.91 0.47
N ILE A 315 7.79 -21.76 0.89
CA ILE A 315 8.32 -21.05 2.07
C ILE A 315 8.21 -21.94 3.32
N PHE A 316 7.04 -22.54 3.52
CA PHE A 316 6.79 -23.41 4.67
C PHE A 316 7.75 -24.61 4.70
N LEU A 317 7.88 -25.34 3.58
CA LEU A 317 8.81 -26.46 3.44
C LEU A 317 10.27 -26.01 3.56
N GLY A 318 10.60 -24.82 3.04
CA GLY A 318 11.93 -24.22 3.15
C GLY A 318 12.39 -24.07 4.58
N GLY A 319 11.47 -23.72 5.49
CA GLY A 319 11.73 -23.61 6.93
C GLY A 319 12.18 -24.92 7.61
N PHE A 320 11.93 -26.07 6.99
CA PHE A 320 12.36 -27.38 7.48
C PHE A 320 13.57 -27.95 6.73
N SER A 321 14.10 -27.27 5.72
CA SER A 321 15.26 -27.70 4.96
C SER A 321 16.55 -27.05 5.48
N LYS A 322 17.67 -27.78 5.51
CA LYS A 322 18.96 -27.20 5.90
C LYS A 322 19.40 -26.12 4.92
N VAL A 323 19.43 -26.47 3.64
CA VAL A 323 19.75 -25.55 2.54
C VAL A 323 18.86 -25.89 1.36
N TRP A 324 17.92 -25.00 1.04
CA TRP A 324 16.96 -25.25 -0.04
C TRP A 324 17.67 -25.53 -1.38
N GLY A 325 17.22 -26.57 -2.08
CA GLY A 325 17.78 -26.97 -3.37
C GLY A 325 19.19 -27.59 -3.34
N VAL A 326 19.81 -27.73 -2.16
CA VAL A 326 21.15 -28.32 -2.00
C VAL A 326 21.13 -29.45 -0.97
N ASP A 327 20.66 -29.18 0.24
CA ASP A 327 20.50 -30.15 1.33
C ASP A 327 19.07 -30.09 1.89
N SER A 328 18.23 -30.98 1.38
CA SER A 328 16.83 -31.13 1.78
C SER A 328 16.65 -31.91 3.10
N SER A 329 17.73 -32.18 3.85
CA SER A 329 17.62 -32.81 5.17
C SER A 329 16.72 -32.00 6.10
N PHE A 330 15.84 -32.70 6.80
CA PHE A 330 14.97 -32.09 7.79
C PHE A 330 15.78 -31.41 8.90
N THR A 331 15.40 -30.19 9.27
CA THR A 331 16.01 -29.43 10.35
C THR A 331 15.00 -28.55 11.08
N LEU A 332 15.21 -28.37 12.38
CA LEU A 332 14.51 -27.37 13.21
C LEU A 332 15.44 -26.24 13.65
N LYS A 333 16.66 -26.19 13.10
CA LYS A 333 17.68 -25.19 13.47
C LYS A 333 17.20 -23.77 13.23
N HIS A 334 16.47 -23.52 12.14
CA HIS A 334 15.92 -22.21 11.80
C HIS A 334 14.93 -21.72 12.86
N TYR A 335 14.02 -22.59 13.31
CA TYR A 335 13.08 -22.28 14.38
C TYR A 335 13.79 -22.03 15.72
N ARG A 336 14.80 -22.84 16.06
CA ARG A 336 15.60 -22.62 17.27
C ARG A 336 16.29 -21.25 17.24
N LEU A 337 16.85 -20.86 16.11
CA LEU A 337 17.46 -19.53 15.92
C LEU A 337 16.44 -18.39 16.12
N VAL A 338 15.22 -18.56 15.62
CA VAL A 338 14.15 -17.57 15.81
C VAL A 338 13.87 -17.36 17.31
N PHE A 339 13.71 -18.45 18.06
CA PHE A 339 13.41 -18.39 19.50
C PHE A 339 14.57 -17.85 20.34
N THR A 340 15.82 -18.02 19.92
CA THR A 340 16.99 -17.54 20.67
C THR A 340 17.44 -16.14 20.29
N ASN A 341 17.41 -15.78 19.00
CA ASN A 341 18.09 -14.59 18.48
C ASN A 341 17.15 -13.55 17.86
N THR A 342 15.94 -13.93 17.42
CA THR A 342 15.07 -13.06 16.62
C THR A 342 13.74 -12.72 17.30
N MET A 343 13.43 -13.31 18.45
CA MET A 343 12.20 -13.02 19.21
C MET A 343 11.96 -11.53 19.46
N ARG A 344 13.04 -10.79 19.76
CA ARG A 344 12.96 -9.34 19.98
C ARG A 344 12.44 -8.59 18.75
N SER A 345 12.81 -9.02 17.55
CA SER A 345 12.37 -8.41 16.30
C SER A 345 10.91 -8.72 16.01
N ILE A 346 10.44 -9.92 16.37
CA ILE A 346 9.02 -10.30 16.32
C ILE A 346 8.20 -9.44 17.28
N THR A 347 8.60 -9.37 18.55
CA THR A 347 7.87 -8.59 19.56
C THR A 347 7.88 -7.10 19.25
N ASN A 348 9.01 -6.55 18.80
CA ASN A 348 9.09 -5.16 18.35
C ASN A 348 8.16 -4.90 17.17
N SER A 349 8.11 -5.80 16.18
CA SER A 349 7.23 -5.61 15.03
C SER A 349 5.77 -5.58 15.43
N LEU A 350 5.34 -6.54 16.26
CA LEU A 350 3.97 -6.58 16.78
C LEU A 350 3.63 -5.34 17.59
N LEU A 351 4.51 -4.95 18.52
CA LEU A 351 4.30 -3.80 19.39
C LEU A 351 4.25 -2.49 18.59
N LEU A 352 5.28 -2.21 17.79
CA LEU A 352 5.42 -0.94 17.06
C LEU A 352 4.34 -0.80 15.97
N SER A 353 4.02 -1.87 15.25
CA SER A 353 2.93 -1.85 14.24
C SER A 353 1.55 -1.69 14.88
N SER A 354 1.29 -2.31 16.03
CA SER A 354 0.00 -2.14 16.73
C SER A 354 -0.18 -0.71 17.24
N ILE A 355 0.85 -0.14 17.86
CA ILE A 355 0.83 1.24 18.34
C ILE A 355 0.68 2.20 17.16
N GLY A 356 1.49 2.02 16.11
CA GLY A 356 1.43 2.83 14.89
C GLY A 356 0.07 2.77 14.21
N ALA A 357 -0.53 1.59 14.08
CA ALA A 357 -1.84 1.40 13.47
C ALA A 357 -2.99 2.03 14.26
N LEU A 358 -2.93 1.94 15.59
CA LEU A 358 -3.90 2.56 16.48
C LEU A 358 -3.86 4.09 16.32
N PHE A 359 -2.69 4.70 16.45
CA PHE A 359 -2.54 6.15 16.33
C PHE A 359 -2.78 6.66 14.91
N ALA A 360 -2.37 5.92 13.87
CA ALA A 360 -2.70 6.22 12.48
C ALA A 360 -4.21 6.36 12.29
N THR A 361 -4.97 5.39 12.80
CA THR A 361 -6.42 5.34 12.60
C THR A 361 -7.12 6.41 13.44
N LEU A 362 -6.72 6.61 14.70
CA LEU A 362 -7.23 7.68 15.56
C LEU A 362 -7.03 9.05 14.93
N LEU A 363 -5.80 9.36 14.48
CA LEU A 363 -5.49 10.62 13.84
C LEU A 363 -6.23 10.78 12.51
N GLY A 364 -6.30 9.73 11.70
CA GLY A 364 -7.01 9.73 10.43
C GLY A 364 -8.51 10.00 10.60
N VAL A 365 -9.15 9.31 11.53
CA VAL A 365 -10.58 9.51 11.84
C VAL A 365 -10.84 10.90 12.43
N LEU A 366 -9.95 11.39 13.29
CA LEU A 366 -10.04 12.76 13.82
C LEU A 366 -10.01 13.79 12.68
N ILE A 367 -9.06 13.65 11.76
CA ILE A 367 -8.95 14.53 10.59
C ILE A 367 -10.20 14.39 9.71
N ALA A 368 -10.72 13.17 9.51
CA ALA A 368 -11.95 12.94 8.76
C ALA A 368 -13.15 13.66 9.40
N TYR A 369 -13.27 13.61 10.73
CA TYR A 369 -14.31 14.31 11.46
C TYR A 369 -14.22 15.83 11.26
N LEU A 370 -13.03 16.41 11.43
CA LEU A 370 -12.81 17.84 11.20
C LEU A 370 -13.17 18.22 9.75
N ILE A 371 -12.70 17.47 8.76
CA ILE A 371 -12.96 17.76 7.35
C ILE A 371 -14.42 17.49 6.97
N VAL A 372 -15.16 16.57 7.57
CA VAL A 372 -16.55 16.34 7.17
C VAL A 372 -17.51 17.25 7.92
N ARG A 373 -17.38 17.33 9.25
CA ARG A 373 -18.36 17.96 10.13
C ARG A 373 -18.07 19.43 10.43
N GLN A 374 -16.81 19.85 10.40
CA GLN A 374 -16.43 21.21 10.81
C GLN A 374 -16.22 22.17 9.63
N SER A 375 -16.45 23.46 9.87
CA SER A 375 -16.30 24.54 8.88
C SER A 375 -15.18 25.51 9.27
N PHE A 376 -13.97 25.30 8.72
CA PHE A 376 -12.79 26.13 9.00
C PHE A 376 -11.98 26.48 7.74
N LEU A 377 -11.22 27.57 7.83
CA LEU A 377 -10.29 27.99 6.78
C LEU A 377 -9.12 26.99 6.73
N GLY A 378 -8.76 26.51 5.53
CA GLY A 378 -7.68 25.53 5.37
C GLY A 378 -8.13 24.06 5.42
N LYS A 379 -9.43 23.77 5.46
CA LYS A 379 -9.99 22.40 5.38
C LYS A 379 -9.45 21.58 4.18
N LYS A 380 -9.27 22.22 3.01
CA LYS A 380 -8.64 21.61 1.83
C LYS A 380 -7.14 21.30 2.05
N VAL A 381 -6.43 22.15 2.77
CA VAL A 381 -5.01 21.95 3.13
C VAL A 381 -4.87 20.79 4.10
N MET A 382 -5.76 20.69 5.09
CA MET A 382 -5.79 19.56 6.02
C MET A 382 -6.10 18.23 5.31
N ASP A 383 -7.07 18.19 4.39
CA ASP A 383 -7.35 16.99 3.57
C ASP A 383 -6.15 16.61 2.70
N PHE A 384 -5.51 17.61 2.08
CA PHE A 384 -4.31 17.41 1.27
C PHE A 384 -3.15 16.85 2.10
N LEU A 385 -2.76 17.51 3.19
CA LEU A 385 -1.68 17.04 4.08
C LEU A 385 -2.01 15.69 4.72
N GLY A 386 -3.27 15.43 5.06
CA GLY A 386 -3.72 14.15 5.60
C GLY A 386 -3.67 13.00 4.58
N THR A 387 -3.71 13.32 3.29
CA THR A 387 -3.63 12.34 2.19
C THR A 387 -2.22 12.25 1.62
N LEU A 388 -1.40 13.29 1.75
CA LEU A 388 -0.07 13.39 1.17
C LEU A 388 0.84 12.18 1.48
N PRO A 389 0.91 11.63 2.72
CA PRO A 389 1.71 10.44 3.02
C PRO A 389 1.40 9.23 2.15
N TYR A 390 0.20 9.17 1.57
CA TYR A 390 -0.20 8.11 0.65
C TYR A 390 0.51 8.21 -0.71
N ALA A 391 0.74 9.43 -1.20
CA ALA A 391 1.35 9.69 -2.50
C ALA A 391 2.89 9.71 -2.44
N VAL A 392 3.45 9.85 -1.23
CA VAL A 392 4.89 9.90 -1.02
C VAL A 392 5.46 8.47 -0.97
N PRO A 393 6.49 8.15 -1.78
CA PRO A 393 7.22 6.90 -1.70
C PRO A 393 7.74 6.60 -0.28
N GLY A 394 7.73 5.33 0.12
CA GLY A 394 8.21 4.93 1.45
C GLY A 394 9.69 5.28 1.70
N THR A 395 10.53 5.24 0.67
CA THR A 395 11.94 5.65 0.76
C THR A 395 12.08 7.11 1.13
N MET A 396 11.28 7.99 0.53
CA MET A 396 11.26 9.41 0.84
C MET A 396 10.77 9.68 2.26
N MET A 397 9.75 8.94 2.73
CA MET A 397 9.29 9.05 4.12
C MET A 397 10.39 8.62 5.09
N GLY A 398 11.01 7.45 4.88
CA GLY A 398 12.10 6.96 5.74
C GLY A 398 13.28 7.93 5.80
N LEU A 399 13.80 8.37 4.65
CA LEU A 399 14.85 9.38 4.57
C LEU A 399 14.42 10.70 5.22
N GLY A 400 13.18 11.14 4.97
CA GLY A 400 12.67 12.38 5.54
C GLY A 400 12.63 12.37 7.05
N PHE A 401 12.18 11.27 7.66
CA PHE A 401 12.21 11.12 9.11
C PHE A 401 13.63 11.14 9.65
N VAL A 402 14.59 10.46 9.00
CA VAL A 402 15.99 10.52 9.42
C VAL A 402 16.54 11.95 9.32
N VAL A 403 16.48 12.56 8.13
CA VAL A 403 17.06 13.89 7.88
C VAL A 403 16.42 14.95 8.77
N ALA A 404 15.09 14.88 8.99
CA ALA A 404 14.35 15.83 9.81
C ALA A 404 14.65 15.70 11.32
N PHE A 405 14.83 14.48 11.82
CA PHE A 405 14.87 14.20 13.27
C PHE A 405 16.19 13.63 13.75
N ASN A 406 17.28 13.82 13.01
CA ASN A 406 18.64 13.45 13.43
C ASN A 406 19.42 14.59 14.12
N LYS A 407 18.82 15.79 14.25
CA LYS A 407 19.46 16.96 14.87
C LYS A 407 18.49 17.65 15.84
N ALA A 408 19.05 18.45 16.75
CA ALA A 408 18.28 19.29 17.67
C ALA A 408 17.27 20.18 16.91
N PRO A 409 16.10 20.53 17.50
CA PRO A 409 15.72 20.38 18.91
C PRO A 409 15.13 19.02 19.28
N LEU A 410 14.73 18.20 18.31
CA LEU A 410 14.07 16.90 18.57
C LEU A 410 14.81 15.78 17.83
N ILE A 411 15.61 15.02 18.59
CA ILE A 411 16.36 13.87 18.07
C ILE A 411 15.52 12.61 18.32
N LEU A 412 14.93 12.08 17.26
CA LEU A 412 14.14 10.85 17.31
C LEU A 412 14.88 9.65 16.73
N THR A 413 15.95 9.90 15.96
CA THR A 413 16.79 8.84 15.41
C THR A 413 17.33 7.94 16.52
N GLY A 414 17.35 6.63 16.26
CA GLY A 414 17.77 5.62 17.24
C GLY A 414 16.72 5.23 18.29
N THR A 415 15.52 5.82 18.27
CA THR A 415 14.43 5.47 19.18
C THR A 415 13.34 4.64 18.50
N ALA A 416 12.53 3.90 19.26
CA ALA A 416 11.32 3.25 18.73
C ALA A 416 10.28 4.26 18.22
N PHE A 417 10.30 5.49 18.75
CA PHE A 417 9.29 6.49 18.49
C PHE A 417 9.28 6.94 17.03
N ILE A 418 10.46 7.03 16.39
CA ILE A 418 10.55 7.41 14.97
C ILE A 418 9.89 6.37 14.05
N ILE A 419 10.01 5.07 14.39
CA ILE A 419 9.36 3.97 13.65
C ILE A 419 7.83 4.03 13.82
N VAL A 420 7.37 4.24 15.07
CA VAL A 420 5.93 4.38 15.35
C VAL A 420 5.34 5.60 14.64
N LEU A 421 6.05 6.73 14.63
CA LEU A 421 5.61 7.93 13.92
C LEU A 421 5.55 7.72 12.41
N ASP A 422 6.56 7.09 11.82
CA ASP A 422 6.54 6.75 10.39
C ASP A 422 5.33 5.86 10.06
N TYR A 423 5.09 4.80 10.83
CA TYR A 423 3.91 3.96 10.67
C TYR A 423 2.60 4.72 10.86
N CYS A 424 2.53 5.60 11.88
CA CYS A 424 1.38 6.44 12.14
C CYS A 424 1.05 7.31 10.92
N ILE A 425 2.02 8.10 10.47
CA ILE A 425 1.85 9.07 9.38
C ILE A 425 1.59 8.38 8.05
N ARG A 426 2.33 7.31 7.72
CA ARG A 426 2.16 6.58 6.46
C ARG A 426 0.83 5.83 6.38
N ARG A 427 0.26 5.40 7.50
CA ARG A 427 -1.00 4.62 7.53
C ARG A 427 -2.24 5.45 7.88
N MET A 428 -2.06 6.67 8.38
CA MET A 428 -3.14 7.62 8.68
C MET A 428 -4.12 7.88 7.50
N PRO A 429 -3.69 7.97 6.22
CA PRO A 429 -4.61 8.21 5.10
C PRO A 429 -5.73 7.17 4.99
N PHE A 430 -5.49 5.92 5.42
CA PHE A 430 -6.53 4.87 5.40
C PHE A 430 -7.62 5.15 6.43
N GLY A 431 -7.23 5.52 7.67
CA GLY A 431 -8.17 5.96 8.70
C GLY A 431 -8.96 7.20 8.28
N LEU A 432 -8.29 8.14 7.61
CA LEU A 432 -8.92 9.32 7.01
C LEU A 432 -10.00 8.96 6.00
N ARG A 433 -9.68 8.16 4.97
CA ARG A 433 -10.63 7.84 3.89
C ARG A 433 -11.78 6.97 4.37
N SER A 434 -11.50 6.00 5.25
CA SER A 434 -12.54 5.17 5.90
C SER A 434 -13.47 6.04 6.76
N GLY A 435 -12.89 6.96 7.55
CA GLY A 435 -13.64 7.90 8.37
C GLY A 435 -14.53 8.82 7.55
N VAL A 436 -14.01 9.41 6.45
CA VAL A 436 -14.78 10.29 5.56
C VAL A 436 -15.96 9.54 4.93
N SER A 437 -15.73 8.31 4.44
CA SER A 437 -16.78 7.48 3.84
C SER A 437 -17.90 7.16 4.83
N THR A 438 -17.55 6.83 6.07
CA THR A 438 -18.52 6.48 7.12
C THR A 438 -19.29 7.71 7.61
N LEU A 439 -18.60 8.81 7.87
CA LEU A 439 -19.23 10.05 8.35
C LEU A 439 -20.22 10.66 7.35
N ARG A 440 -19.99 10.48 6.05
CA ARG A 440 -20.92 10.93 5.00
C ARG A 440 -22.21 10.12 4.95
N GLN A 441 -22.20 8.89 5.46
CA GLN A 441 -23.39 8.04 5.55
C GLN A 441 -24.21 8.30 6.82
N ILE A 442 -23.59 8.91 7.84
CA ILE A 442 -24.25 9.26 9.10
C ILE A 442 -24.86 10.65 8.96
N ASP A 443 -26.18 10.76 9.15
CA ASP A 443 -26.88 12.04 9.12
C ASP A 443 -26.32 13.01 10.19
N VAL A 444 -26.17 14.29 9.81
CA VAL A 444 -25.70 15.35 10.71
C VAL A 444 -26.74 15.68 11.79
N ALA A 445 -28.03 15.38 11.55
CA ALA A 445 -29.13 15.64 12.48
C ALA A 445 -28.92 14.99 13.86
N MET A 446 -28.19 13.87 13.95
CA MET A 446 -27.86 13.25 15.24
C MET A 446 -26.92 14.12 16.09
N GLU A 447 -25.99 14.84 15.45
CA GLU A 447 -25.07 15.75 16.14
C GLU A 447 -25.78 17.06 16.51
N GLU A 448 -26.65 17.56 15.63
CA GLU A 448 -27.48 18.76 15.87
C GLU A 448 -28.45 18.54 17.03
N ALA A 449 -29.15 17.40 17.09
CA ALA A 449 -30.03 17.06 18.20
C ALA A 449 -29.29 17.00 19.55
N SER A 450 -28.06 16.51 19.56
CA SER A 450 -27.21 16.50 20.76
C SER A 450 -26.80 17.91 21.19
N ALA A 451 -26.46 18.76 20.21
CA ALA A 451 -26.12 20.16 20.46
C ALA A 451 -27.33 20.98 20.95
N ASP A 452 -28.53 20.74 20.40
CA ASP A 452 -29.77 21.39 20.83
C ASP A 452 -30.15 21.04 22.27
N LEU A 453 -29.83 19.82 22.72
CA LEU A 453 -29.96 19.40 24.12
C LEU A 453 -28.85 19.97 25.04
N GLY A 454 -27.98 20.84 24.52
CA GLY A 454 -26.92 21.51 25.27
C GLY A 454 -25.67 20.65 25.53
N ALA A 455 -25.54 19.49 24.87
CA ALA A 455 -24.37 18.65 25.05
C ALA A 455 -23.14 19.30 24.37
N PRO A 456 -21.98 19.37 25.06
CA PRO A 456 -20.76 19.91 24.46
C PRO A 456 -20.22 18.97 23.38
N TRP A 457 -19.44 19.52 22.45
CA TRP A 457 -18.82 18.79 21.33
C TRP A 457 -18.16 17.46 21.73
N VAL A 458 -17.41 17.44 22.85
CA VAL A 458 -16.72 16.23 23.33
C VAL A 458 -17.73 15.12 23.69
N THR A 459 -18.88 15.49 24.27
CA THR A 459 -19.94 14.55 24.62
C THR A 459 -20.61 13.99 23.37
N THR A 460 -20.96 14.85 22.42
CA THR A 460 -21.53 14.46 21.12
C THR A 460 -20.57 13.54 20.37
N PHE A 461 -19.29 13.91 20.27
CA PHE A 461 -18.26 13.10 19.63
C PHE A 461 -18.10 11.74 20.31
N ARG A 462 -17.94 11.69 21.63
CA ARG A 462 -17.67 10.44 22.36
C ARG A 462 -18.87 9.50 22.44
N LYS A 463 -20.09 10.02 22.61
CA LYS A 463 -21.29 9.21 22.86
C LYS A 463 -22.08 8.87 21.59
N ILE A 464 -21.98 9.67 20.53
CA ILE A 464 -22.77 9.48 19.31
C ILE A 464 -21.86 9.13 18.14
N VAL A 465 -20.90 10.00 17.83
CA VAL A 465 -20.08 9.85 16.62
C VAL A 465 -19.14 8.65 16.75
N LEU A 466 -18.37 8.56 17.84
CA LEU A 466 -17.36 7.52 18.02
C LEU A 466 -17.94 6.09 17.98
N PRO A 467 -19.08 5.77 18.65
CA PRO A 467 -19.72 4.47 18.54
C PRO A 467 -20.21 4.14 17.13
N LEU A 468 -20.80 5.11 16.42
CA LEU A 468 -21.25 4.93 15.02
C LEU A 468 -20.06 4.76 14.06
N MET A 469 -18.90 5.33 14.39
CA MET A 469 -17.67 5.17 13.63
C MET A 469 -16.89 3.89 13.97
N LYS A 470 -17.32 3.08 14.95
CA LYS A 470 -16.61 1.86 15.39
C LYS A 470 -16.26 0.90 14.23
N PRO A 471 -17.13 0.64 13.24
CA PRO A 471 -16.76 -0.22 12.10
C PRO A 471 -15.59 0.36 11.28
N ALA A 472 -15.57 1.68 11.09
CA ALA A 472 -14.49 2.38 10.39
C ALA A 472 -13.16 2.30 11.16
N PHE A 473 -13.21 2.37 12.49
CA PHE A 473 -12.03 2.19 13.35
C PHE A 473 -11.45 0.79 13.25
N ILE A 474 -12.28 -0.25 13.34
CA ILE A 474 -11.82 -1.63 13.28
C ILE A 474 -11.19 -1.93 11.91
N ALA A 475 -11.86 -1.51 10.82
CA ALA A 475 -11.34 -1.66 9.48
C ALA A 475 -10.02 -0.90 9.30
N GLY A 476 -9.94 0.35 9.79
CA GLY A 476 -8.76 1.19 9.73
C GLY A 476 -7.57 0.61 10.49
N ILE A 477 -7.77 0.19 11.75
CA ILE A 477 -6.72 -0.42 12.58
C ILE A 477 -6.21 -1.71 11.94
N THR A 478 -7.12 -2.58 11.48
CA THR A 478 -6.76 -3.87 10.87
C THR A 478 -5.90 -3.65 9.63
N PHE A 479 -6.33 -2.75 8.73
CA PHE A 479 -5.59 -2.46 7.51
C PHE A 479 -4.24 -1.77 7.80
N ALA A 480 -4.23 -0.78 8.70
CA ALA A 480 -3.02 -0.07 9.10
C ALA A 480 -2.01 -1.03 9.75
N PHE A 481 -2.46 -1.96 10.59
CA PHE A 481 -1.63 -2.97 11.24
C PHE A 481 -1.01 -3.93 10.22
N ILE A 482 -1.82 -4.52 9.35
CA ILE A 482 -1.35 -5.43 8.29
C ILE A 482 -0.28 -4.74 7.44
N ARG A 483 -0.49 -3.47 7.09
CA ARG A 483 0.48 -2.72 6.30
C ARG A 483 1.71 -2.27 7.09
N ALA A 484 1.58 -1.97 8.37
CA ALA A 484 2.70 -1.53 9.20
C ALA A 484 3.65 -2.69 9.56
N ILE A 485 3.13 -3.89 9.86
CA ILE A 485 3.97 -5.04 10.22
C ILE A 485 4.81 -5.54 9.04
N THR A 486 4.31 -5.37 7.81
CA THR A 486 5.01 -5.76 6.58
C THR A 486 5.88 -4.66 5.98
N GLU A 487 5.99 -3.51 6.66
CA GLU A 487 6.64 -2.33 6.08
C GLU A 487 8.17 -2.43 6.17
N LEU A 488 8.82 -2.37 5.01
CA LEU A 488 10.26 -2.44 4.86
C LEU A 488 10.88 -1.13 4.35
N THR A 489 10.21 -0.42 3.43
CA THR A 489 10.85 0.57 2.55
C THR A 489 11.20 1.87 3.26
N SER A 490 10.39 2.33 4.22
CA SER A 490 10.78 3.42 5.13
C SER A 490 11.61 2.89 6.30
N THR A 491 11.22 1.73 6.82
CA THR A 491 11.76 1.18 8.07
C THR A 491 13.24 0.86 8.00
N ILE A 492 13.76 0.47 6.82
CA ILE A 492 15.17 0.16 6.63
C ILE A 492 16.10 1.34 7.00
N PHE A 493 15.62 2.59 6.86
CA PHE A 493 16.37 3.80 7.26
C PHE A 493 16.26 4.11 8.76
N LEU A 494 15.25 3.56 9.44
CA LEU A 494 14.86 3.95 10.81
C LEU A 494 15.28 2.95 11.88
N VAL A 495 15.57 1.71 11.49
CA VAL A 495 15.98 0.65 12.42
C VAL A 495 17.35 0.90 13.01
N THR A 496 17.56 0.35 14.20
CA THR A 496 18.88 0.31 14.86
C THR A 496 19.11 -1.07 15.47
N PRO A 497 20.33 -1.43 15.89
CA PRO A 497 20.59 -2.70 16.56
C PRO A 497 19.68 -2.96 17.79
N LYS A 498 19.25 -1.89 18.47
CA LYS A 498 18.32 -1.93 19.62
C LYS A 498 16.86 -2.11 19.21
N TRP A 499 16.46 -1.53 18.08
CA TRP A 499 15.09 -1.51 17.56
C TRP A 499 15.04 -2.17 16.19
N ARG A 500 15.30 -3.48 16.17
CA ARG A 500 15.12 -4.33 14.98
C ARG A 500 13.66 -4.71 14.81
N VAL A 501 13.23 -4.83 13.56
CA VAL A 501 11.91 -5.32 13.16
C VAL A 501 12.05 -6.49 12.21
N MET A 502 11.03 -7.35 12.21
CA MET A 502 10.96 -8.61 11.50
C MET A 502 11.13 -8.42 9.99
N ALA A 503 10.48 -7.42 9.39
CA ALA A 503 10.57 -7.19 7.95
C ALA A 503 12.03 -6.93 7.49
N VAL A 504 12.79 -6.15 8.27
CA VAL A 504 14.21 -5.85 7.97
C VAL A 504 15.10 -7.05 8.28
N ASP A 505 14.91 -7.71 9.43
CA ASP A 505 15.74 -8.86 9.81
C ASP A 505 15.56 -10.04 8.84
N ILE A 506 14.33 -10.33 8.38
CA ILE A 506 14.12 -11.38 7.39
C ILE A 506 14.79 -11.00 6.06
N TYR A 507 14.67 -9.74 5.62
CA TYR A 507 15.35 -9.28 4.41
C TYR A 507 16.88 -9.49 4.50
N ASN A 508 17.50 -9.07 5.61
CA ASN A 508 18.94 -9.25 5.85
C ASN A 508 19.40 -10.71 6.02
N MET A 509 18.48 -11.66 6.23
CA MET A 509 18.78 -13.09 6.27
C MET A 509 18.65 -13.76 4.89
N VAL A 510 17.97 -13.09 3.97
CA VAL A 510 17.74 -13.57 2.59
C VAL A 510 18.85 -13.08 1.66
N GLU A 511 19.32 -11.84 1.85
CA GLU A 511 20.58 -11.33 1.29
C GLU A 511 21.79 -12.09 1.88
#